data_AF-A0A3C0KXV6-F1
#
_entry.id   AF-A0A3C0KXV6-F1
#
_cell.length_a   1.000
_cell.length_b   1.000
_cell.length_c   1.000
_cell.angle_alpha   90.00
_cell.angle_beta   90.00
_cell.angle_gamma   90.00
#
_symmetry.space_group_name_H-M   'P 1'
#
loop_
_entity.id
_entity.type
_entity.pdbx_description
1 polymer ?
#
loop_
_entity_poly.entity_id
_entity_poly.type
_entity_poly.pdbx_seq_one_letter_code
_entity_poly.pdbx_strand_id
1 'polypeptide(L)'
;MSEGKGSRAAEIVDPVLRYPIGRFDRLTHRPNLGSTRLGIGAGADEQDNESSRIESQEQPMQMRSLLHIMMVIAFLVSTDLWAEVRADPTGLWQTFDESGALQSTVSVEIKGEKLFGYVVSLHQQAEENPVCEACEGVWRDKPVIGMEVINGLALKKAVWQKGTIFDPESGKFYRGSVWLEGETLFVRGHVGFLYQTRSWQRVPGQSASEHAVSGAQRMPENNPAASSAP
;
A
#
# COMPACT_ATOMS: atom_id res chain seq x y z
N MET A 1 -26.97 10.25 62.21
CA MET A 1 -26.26 11.33 61.48
C MET A 1 -25.90 10.80 60.11
N SER A 2 -26.67 11.09 59.07
CA SER A 2 -26.68 12.29 58.21
C SER A 2 -25.80 12.09 56.98
N GLU A 3 -26.49 11.94 55.84
CA GLU A 3 -26.18 12.48 54.50
C GLU A 3 -24.86 12.04 53.84
N GLY A 4 -24.81 11.42 52.65
CA GLY A 4 -25.66 11.59 51.47
C GLY A 4 -25.11 12.69 50.56
N LYS A 5 -24.27 12.35 49.57
CA LYS A 5 -24.24 13.05 48.26
C LYS A 5 -23.42 12.30 47.21
N GLY A 6 -24.12 11.76 46.22
CA GLY A 6 -23.52 11.46 44.92
C GLY A 6 -23.32 12.74 44.12
N SER A 7 -22.35 12.73 43.19
CA SER A 7 -22.38 13.60 42.03
C SER A 7 -21.52 13.05 40.89
N ARG A 8 -22.24 12.56 39.89
CA ARG A 8 -22.04 12.73 38.44
C ARG A 8 -20.83 12.08 37.76
N ALA A 9 -21.18 11.08 36.95
CA ALA A 9 -20.47 10.64 35.77
C ALA A 9 -20.15 11.84 34.85
N ALA A 10 -18.88 11.94 34.45
CA ALA A 10 -18.45 12.77 33.35
C ALA A 10 -18.57 11.93 32.07
N GLU A 11 -19.55 12.28 31.25
CA GLU A 11 -19.75 11.80 29.89
C GLU A 11 -18.63 12.39 29.01
N ILE A 12 -17.63 11.56 28.67
CA ILE A 12 -16.58 11.93 27.73
C ILE A 12 -17.11 11.64 26.33
N VAL A 13 -17.51 12.71 25.66
CA VAL A 13 -18.05 12.71 24.30
C VAL A 13 -16.90 12.62 23.30
N ASP A 14 -16.98 11.64 22.39
CA ASP A 14 -16.09 11.43 21.25
C ASP A 14 -15.91 12.68 20.37
N PRO A 15 -14.67 13.06 20.00
CA PRO A 15 -14.42 14.02 18.93
C PRO A 15 -14.07 13.28 17.63
N VAL A 16 -15.08 12.71 16.98
CA VAL A 16 -15.03 12.37 15.54
C VAL A 16 -16.04 13.28 14.83
N LEU A 17 -15.61 13.84 13.69
CA LEU A 17 -16.41 14.54 12.67
C LEU A 17 -16.58 16.06 12.83
N ARG A 18 -15.70 16.84 12.17
CA ARG A 18 -16.11 18.06 11.44
C ARG A 18 -15.22 18.27 10.20
N TYR A 19 -15.68 17.75 9.06
CA TYR A 19 -15.29 18.24 7.73
C TYR A 19 -16.30 19.31 7.29
N PRO A 20 -15.88 20.50 6.84
CA PRO A 20 -16.75 21.39 6.09
C PRO A 20 -16.79 20.99 4.61
N ILE A 21 -18.00 20.71 4.16
CA ILE A 21 -18.39 20.35 2.80
C ILE A 21 -18.34 21.65 1.97
N GLY A 22 -17.32 21.78 1.12
CA GLY A 22 -17.18 22.87 0.16
C GLY A 22 -18.10 22.67 -1.04
N ARG A 23 -18.96 23.66 -1.25
CA ARG A 23 -20.07 23.74 -2.19
C ARG A 23 -19.59 23.78 -3.66
N PHE A 24 -20.34 23.04 -4.48
CA PHE A 24 -20.42 23.04 -5.94
C PHE A 24 -20.54 24.46 -6.51
N ASP A 25 -19.71 24.80 -7.52
CA ASP A 25 -20.15 25.69 -8.59
C ASP A 25 -19.59 25.21 -9.93
N ARG A 26 -20.51 24.80 -10.79
CA ARG A 26 -20.32 24.29 -12.15
C ARG A 26 -20.38 25.47 -13.11
N LEU A 27 -19.23 26.02 -13.48
CA LEU A 27 -19.15 27.05 -14.53
C LEU A 27 -19.25 26.39 -15.91
N THR A 28 -20.47 26.34 -16.45
CA THR A 28 -20.72 26.07 -17.87
C THR A 28 -20.45 27.33 -18.68
N HIS A 29 -19.30 27.41 -19.35
CA HIS A 29 -19.11 28.40 -20.41
C HIS A 29 -19.73 27.89 -21.72
N ARG A 30 -20.77 28.60 -22.18
CA ARG A 30 -21.27 28.53 -23.56
C ARG A 30 -20.30 29.24 -24.51
N PRO A 31 -20.12 28.75 -25.76
CA PRO A 31 -19.45 29.49 -26.82
C PRO A 31 -20.36 30.57 -27.41
N ASN A 32 -19.76 31.70 -27.78
CA ASN A 32 -20.40 32.86 -28.37
C ASN A 32 -20.36 32.75 -29.91
N LEU A 33 -21.53 32.86 -30.55
CA LEU A 33 -21.68 33.03 -32.00
C LEU A 33 -21.45 34.51 -32.35
N GLY A 34 -20.40 34.79 -33.11
CA GLY A 34 -20.16 36.08 -33.75
C GLY A 34 -20.38 35.99 -35.26
N SER A 35 -21.51 36.54 -35.70
CA SER A 35 -21.89 36.75 -37.10
C SER A 35 -21.27 38.05 -37.62
N THR A 36 -20.56 38.01 -38.75
CA THR A 36 -20.42 39.16 -39.65
C THR A 36 -20.39 38.71 -41.11
N ARG A 37 -21.41 39.08 -41.88
CA ARG A 37 -21.42 39.13 -43.36
C ARG A 37 -21.11 40.56 -43.79
N LEU A 38 -20.34 40.76 -44.87
CA LEU A 38 -20.73 41.55 -46.08
C LEU A 38 -19.54 41.80 -47.04
N GLY A 39 -19.85 41.75 -48.34
CA GLY A 39 -18.99 42.07 -49.49
C GLY A 39 -19.23 41.02 -50.60
N ILE A 40 -20.36 41.03 -51.32
CA ILE A 40 -20.67 41.82 -52.53
C ILE A 40 -19.52 41.79 -53.55
N GLY A 41 -19.61 40.85 -54.49
CA GLY A 41 -18.93 40.84 -55.77
C GLY A 41 -19.84 40.10 -56.76
N ALA A 42 -20.50 40.87 -57.62
CA ALA A 42 -21.33 40.36 -58.70
C ALA A 42 -20.45 39.90 -59.86
N GLY A 43 -20.71 38.69 -60.34
CA GLY A 43 -20.19 38.14 -61.59
C GLY A 43 -21.16 37.04 -62.01
N ALA A 44 -22.01 37.35 -62.97
CA ALA A 44 -22.87 36.39 -63.64
C ALA A 44 -22.01 35.52 -64.56
N ASP A 45 -22.33 34.22 -64.63
CA ASP A 45 -22.22 33.31 -65.77
C ASP A 45 -22.77 31.96 -65.24
N GLU A 46 -24.02 31.63 -65.55
CA GLU A 46 -24.46 30.86 -66.73
C GLU A 46 -24.21 29.34 -66.59
N GLN A 47 -25.33 28.65 -66.40
CA GLN A 47 -25.67 27.25 -66.67
C GLN A 47 -24.57 26.19 -66.70
N ASP A 48 -24.70 25.24 -65.77
CA ASP A 48 -24.93 23.83 -66.10
C ASP A 48 -25.33 23.01 -64.87
N ASN A 49 -26.56 22.52 -64.95
CA ASN A 49 -27.15 21.52 -64.10
C ASN A 49 -26.44 20.18 -64.32
N GLU A 50 -25.45 19.88 -63.49
CA GLU A 50 -24.95 18.51 -63.34
C GLU A 50 -25.46 17.93 -62.03
N SER A 51 -26.47 17.06 -62.18
CA SER A 51 -26.93 16.14 -61.15
C SER A 51 -25.75 15.29 -60.69
N SER A 52 -24.99 15.77 -59.71
CA SER A 52 -24.00 14.96 -59.00
C SER A 52 -24.74 13.95 -58.13
N ARG A 53 -24.99 12.79 -58.76
CA ARG A 53 -25.18 11.50 -58.12
C ARG A 53 -24.28 11.48 -56.88
N ILE A 54 -24.88 11.44 -55.68
CA ILE A 54 -24.16 11.04 -54.48
C ILE A 54 -23.83 9.58 -54.71
N GLU A 55 -22.72 9.37 -55.40
CA GLU A 55 -22.05 8.09 -55.44
C GLU A 55 -21.54 7.91 -54.02
N SER A 56 -22.30 7.11 -53.27
CA SER A 56 -21.90 6.48 -52.02
C SER A 56 -20.56 5.81 -52.27
N GLN A 57 -19.50 6.58 -52.10
CA GLN A 57 -18.14 6.14 -52.26
C GLN A 57 -17.82 5.37 -50.99
N GLU A 58 -18.22 4.11 -50.96
CA GLU A 58 -17.56 3.10 -50.12
C GLU A 58 -16.14 2.95 -50.68
N GLN A 59 -15.28 3.93 -50.40
CA GLN A 59 -13.85 3.83 -50.66
C GLN A 59 -13.38 2.57 -49.93
N PRO A 60 -12.92 1.51 -50.65
CA PRO A 60 -12.37 0.35 -49.98
C PRO A 60 -11.10 0.87 -49.30
N MET A 61 -11.15 0.97 -47.97
CA MET A 61 -9.99 1.32 -47.15
C MET A 61 -8.82 0.49 -47.66
N GLN A 62 -7.89 1.14 -48.38
CA GLN A 62 -6.82 0.48 -49.12
C GLN A 62 -6.15 -0.52 -48.19
N MET A 63 -6.22 -1.82 -48.52
CA MET A 63 -5.86 -2.94 -47.62
C MET A 63 -4.44 -2.82 -47.03
N ARG A 64 -3.57 -2.02 -47.68
CA ARG A 64 -2.24 -1.65 -47.20
C ARG A 64 -2.27 -0.73 -45.98
N SER A 65 -3.19 0.24 -45.91
CA SER A 65 -3.32 1.19 -44.79
C SER A 65 -3.86 0.53 -43.52
N LEU A 66 -4.80 -0.41 -43.64
CA LEU A 66 -5.30 -1.23 -42.52
C LEU A 66 -4.21 -2.07 -41.86
N LEU A 67 -3.26 -2.60 -42.64
CA LEU A 67 -2.12 -3.38 -42.13
C LEU A 67 -1.19 -2.51 -41.24
N HIS A 68 -0.95 -1.26 -41.64
CA HIS A 68 -0.14 -0.33 -40.85
C HIS A 68 -0.86 0.11 -39.58
N ILE A 69 -2.17 0.36 -39.65
CA ILE A 69 -2.99 0.70 -38.46
C ILE A 69 -3.00 -0.47 -37.47
N MET A 70 -3.17 -1.70 -37.94
CA MET A 70 -3.07 -2.91 -37.09
C MET A 70 -1.68 -3.08 -36.48
N MET A 71 -0.60 -2.78 -37.22
CA MET A 71 0.77 -2.87 -36.72
C MET A 71 1.09 -1.79 -35.67
N VAL A 72 0.56 -0.57 -35.85
CA VAL A 72 0.66 0.52 -34.86
C VAL A 72 -0.16 0.21 -33.61
N ILE A 73 -1.37 -0.35 -33.75
CA ILE A 73 -2.19 -0.78 -32.62
C ILE A 73 -1.51 -1.94 -31.86
N ALA A 74 -0.91 -2.91 -32.55
CA ALA A 74 -0.15 -4.00 -31.94
C ALA A 74 1.11 -3.48 -31.20
N PHE A 75 1.75 -2.43 -31.72
CA PHE A 75 2.87 -1.77 -31.06
C PHE A 75 2.43 -0.98 -29.81
N LEU A 76 1.25 -0.37 -29.83
CA LEU A 76 0.68 0.38 -28.71
C LEU A 76 0.13 -0.50 -27.57
N VAL A 77 -0.24 -1.75 -27.86
CA VAL A 77 -0.72 -2.71 -26.84
C VAL A 77 0.43 -3.39 -26.08
N SER A 78 1.69 -3.20 -26.52
CA SER A 78 2.87 -3.83 -25.92
C SER A 78 3.49 -3.04 -24.75
N THR A 79 2.74 -2.20 -24.02
CA THR A 79 3.27 -1.61 -22.79
C THR A 79 3.33 -2.70 -21.72
N ASP A 80 4.53 -3.28 -21.59
CA ASP A 80 4.88 -4.28 -20.59
C ASP A 80 4.34 -3.88 -19.22
N LEU A 81 3.50 -4.76 -18.68
CA LEU A 81 3.10 -4.76 -17.28
C LEU A 81 4.33 -5.24 -16.48
N TRP A 82 5.30 -4.36 -16.27
CA TRP A 82 6.39 -4.64 -15.35
C TRP A 82 5.77 -4.77 -13.96
N ALA A 83 5.54 -6.01 -13.53
CA ALA A 83 5.29 -6.30 -12.14
C ALA A 83 6.55 -5.86 -11.39
N GLU A 84 6.51 -4.70 -10.76
CA GLU A 84 7.52 -4.31 -9.79
C GLU A 84 7.53 -5.41 -8.72
N VAL A 85 8.58 -6.23 -8.72
CA VAL A 85 8.86 -7.14 -7.62
C VAL A 85 9.11 -6.26 -6.41
N ARG A 86 8.05 -6.05 -5.64
CA ARG A 86 8.09 -5.26 -4.43
C ARG A 86 8.81 -6.07 -3.38
N ALA A 87 9.88 -5.52 -2.84
CA ALA A 87 10.59 -6.09 -1.70
C ALA A 87 9.59 -6.31 -0.55
N ASP A 88 9.40 -7.57 -0.15
CA ASP A 88 8.45 -7.95 0.89
C ASP A 88 9.14 -7.95 2.27
N PRO A 89 8.83 -6.96 3.14
CA PRO A 89 9.44 -6.87 4.46
C PRO A 89 8.86 -7.89 5.46
N THR A 90 7.83 -8.66 5.09
CA THR A 90 7.16 -9.55 6.04
C THR A 90 8.06 -10.71 6.48
N GLY A 91 7.78 -11.22 7.68
CA GLY A 91 8.48 -12.34 8.29
C GLY A 91 9.05 -12.03 9.67
N LEU A 92 9.92 -12.90 10.15
CA LEU A 92 10.59 -12.77 11.45
C LEU A 92 11.98 -12.15 11.31
N TRP A 93 12.26 -11.19 12.19
CA TRP A 93 13.47 -10.37 12.16
C TRP A 93 14.16 -10.36 13.51
N GLN A 94 15.48 -10.53 13.51
CA GLN A 94 16.34 -10.42 14.68
C GLN A 94 16.84 -8.98 14.82
N THR A 95 16.70 -8.44 16.04
CA THR A 95 17.25 -7.14 16.42
C THR A 95 18.51 -7.31 17.25
N PHE A 96 19.36 -6.29 17.24
CA PHE A 96 20.64 -6.30 17.94
C PHE A 96 20.78 -5.01 18.75
N ASP A 97 21.40 -5.14 19.92
CA ASP A 97 21.74 -4.00 20.76
C ASP A 97 22.94 -3.21 20.20
N GLU A 98 23.42 -2.23 20.96
CA GLU A 98 24.58 -1.42 20.54
C GLU A 98 25.91 -2.18 20.56
N SER A 99 25.99 -3.27 21.30
CA SER A 99 27.15 -4.17 21.36
C SER A 99 27.17 -5.21 20.23
N GLY A 100 26.05 -5.35 19.52
CA GLY A 100 25.84 -6.36 18.48
C GLY A 100 25.28 -7.68 19.02
N ALA A 101 24.84 -7.72 20.27
CA ALA A 101 24.24 -8.90 20.88
C ALA A 101 22.77 -9.02 20.43
N LEU A 102 22.32 -10.26 20.16
CA LEU A 102 20.94 -10.55 19.78
C LEU A 102 19.98 -10.11 20.89
N GLN A 103 19.09 -9.16 20.60
CA GLN A 103 18.25 -8.50 21.60
C GLN A 103 16.80 -9.01 21.55
N SER A 104 16.19 -9.08 20.38
CA SER A 104 14.79 -9.51 20.24
C SER A 104 14.50 -10.17 18.90
N THR A 105 13.35 -10.85 18.82
CA THR A 105 12.75 -11.28 17.55
C THR A 105 11.43 -10.57 17.35
N VAL A 106 11.26 -9.94 16.19
CA VAL A 106 10.09 -9.15 15.80
C VAL A 106 9.42 -9.78 14.60
N SER A 107 8.11 -10.01 14.68
CA SER A 107 7.27 -10.35 13.53
C SER A 107 6.87 -9.09 12.81
N VAL A 108 7.07 -9.04 11.50
CA VAL A 108 6.68 -7.94 10.62
C VAL A 108 5.63 -8.46 9.65
N GLU A 109 4.50 -7.77 9.58
CA GLU A 109 3.36 -8.18 8.74
C GLU A 109 2.69 -6.98 8.09
N ILE A 110 2.06 -7.22 6.93
CA ILE A 110 1.27 -6.21 6.23
C ILE A 110 -0.22 -6.51 6.48
N LYS A 111 -0.91 -5.56 7.13
CA LYS A 111 -2.37 -5.62 7.33
C LYS A 111 -3.02 -4.52 6.48
N GLY A 112 -3.73 -4.93 5.43
CA GLY A 112 -4.24 -4.01 4.42
C GLY A 112 -3.08 -3.35 3.66
N GLU A 113 -3.01 -2.02 3.66
CA GLU A 113 -1.92 -1.26 3.01
C GLU A 113 -0.88 -0.72 4.00
N LYS A 114 -0.87 -1.27 5.22
CA LYS A 114 -0.03 -0.80 6.31
C LYS A 114 0.87 -1.90 6.86
N LEU A 115 2.10 -1.53 7.16
CA LEU A 115 3.10 -2.38 7.81
C LEU A 115 3.00 -2.25 9.33
N PHE A 116 3.03 -3.39 9.99
CA PHE A 116 3.03 -3.53 11.43
C PHE A 116 4.17 -4.45 11.87
N GLY A 117 4.56 -4.33 13.14
CA GLY A 117 5.63 -5.13 13.71
C GLY A 117 5.42 -5.36 15.20
N TYR A 118 5.62 -6.59 15.66
CA TYR A 118 5.31 -7.04 17.02
C TYR A 118 6.47 -7.81 17.61
N VAL A 119 6.83 -7.51 18.86
CA VAL A 119 7.86 -8.28 19.59
C VAL A 119 7.32 -9.68 19.88
N VAL A 120 8.03 -10.71 19.41
CA VAL A 120 7.65 -12.13 19.59
C VAL A 120 8.44 -12.75 20.74
N SER A 121 9.73 -12.42 20.86
CA SER A 121 10.58 -12.90 21.93
C SER A 121 11.71 -11.92 22.23
N LEU A 122 12.23 -12.00 23.45
CA LEU A 122 13.43 -11.29 23.88
C LEU A 122 14.54 -12.29 24.13
N HIS A 123 15.77 -11.85 23.89
CA HIS A 123 16.97 -12.64 24.08
C HIS A 123 17.84 -11.95 25.13
N GLN A 124 18.63 -12.74 25.87
CA GLN A 124 19.59 -12.23 26.85
C GLN A 124 18.96 -11.41 28.00
N GLN A 125 17.67 -11.64 28.29
CA GLN A 125 16.98 -11.04 29.43
C GLN A 125 17.04 -11.99 30.64
N ALA A 126 17.17 -11.41 31.83
CA ALA A 126 17.13 -12.18 33.08
C ALA A 126 15.70 -12.68 33.38
N GLU A 127 14.70 -11.90 32.96
CA GLU A 127 13.28 -12.23 33.07
C GLU A 127 12.76 -12.71 31.71
N GLU A 128 11.88 -13.70 31.72
CA GLU A 128 11.32 -14.29 30.49
C GLU A 128 10.37 -13.33 29.77
N ASN A 129 9.66 -12.48 30.51
CA ASN A 129 8.73 -11.51 29.95
C ASN A 129 8.73 -10.19 30.76
N PRO A 130 9.79 -9.38 30.62
CA PRO A 130 9.91 -8.11 31.33
C PRO A 130 8.79 -7.16 30.94
N VAL A 131 8.44 -6.29 31.89
CA VAL A 131 7.49 -5.20 31.65
C VAL A 131 8.19 -3.93 31.21
N CYS A 132 7.50 -3.08 30.46
CA CYS A 132 8.04 -1.78 30.08
C CYS A 132 7.95 -0.77 31.23
N GLU A 133 9.05 -0.61 31.97
CA GLU A 133 9.14 0.34 33.09
C GLU A 133 9.25 1.80 32.63
N ALA A 134 9.91 2.04 31.49
CA ALA A 134 10.08 3.37 30.90
C ALA A 134 8.81 3.90 30.23
N CYS A 135 7.82 3.03 30.00
CA CYS A 135 6.55 3.40 29.39
C CYS A 135 5.67 4.24 30.32
N GLU A 136 4.86 5.11 29.73
CA GLU A 136 3.89 5.93 30.46
C GLU A 136 2.44 5.54 30.11
N GLY A 137 1.51 5.93 31.00
CA GLY A 137 0.08 5.75 30.80
C GLY A 137 -0.34 4.29 30.65
N VAL A 138 -1.10 3.98 29.61
CA VAL A 138 -1.67 2.63 29.37
C VAL A 138 -0.61 1.57 29.04
N TRP A 139 0.60 1.99 28.68
CA TRP A 139 1.71 1.13 28.29
C TRP A 139 2.64 0.80 29.46
N ARG A 140 2.52 1.50 30.59
CA ARG A 140 3.31 1.25 31.79
C ARG A 140 2.99 -0.12 32.36
N ASP A 141 4.02 -0.83 32.83
CA ASP A 141 3.91 -2.15 33.45
C ASP A 141 3.25 -3.21 32.54
N LYS A 142 3.24 -2.97 31.23
CA LYS A 142 2.79 -3.94 30.22
C LYS A 142 3.96 -4.83 29.79
N PRO A 143 3.71 -6.13 29.54
CA PRO A 143 4.72 -7.01 28.98
C PRO A 143 5.29 -6.48 27.67
N VAL A 144 6.61 -6.56 27.49
CA VAL A 144 7.29 -6.14 26.26
C VAL A 144 6.97 -7.10 25.11
N ILE A 145 6.82 -8.39 25.40
CA ILE A 145 6.38 -9.38 24.40
C ILE A 145 4.94 -9.04 23.98
N GLY A 146 4.72 -8.98 22.67
CA GLY A 146 3.47 -8.58 22.05
C GLY A 146 3.31 -7.08 21.79
N MET A 147 4.25 -6.24 22.23
CA MET A 147 4.20 -4.81 21.95
C MET A 147 4.37 -4.54 20.45
N GLU A 148 3.59 -3.59 19.96
CA GLU A 148 3.64 -3.12 18.58
C GLU A 148 4.76 -2.08 18.41
N VAL A 149 5.89 -2.52 17.87
CA VAL A 149 7.09 -1.70 17.64
C VAL A 149 7.09 -0.98 16.29
N ILE A 150 6.36 -1.49 15.31
CA ILE A 150 6.08 -0.78 14.04
C ILE A 150 4.57 -0.60 13.94
N ASN A 151 4.13 0.65 13.87
CA ASN A 151 2.71 1.01 13.87
C ASN A 151 2.33 1.73 12.58
N GLY A 152 1.64 0.99 11.70
CA GLY A 152 0.84 1.56 10.63
C GLY A 152 1.60 2.32 9.55
N LEU A 153 2.80 1.89 9.17
CA LEU A 153 3.57 2.54 8.10
C LEU A 153 2.92 2.25 6.73
N ALA A 154 2.81 3.26 5.87
CA ALA A 154 2.32 3.14 4.50
C ALA A 154 3.46 3.16 3.48
N LEU A 155 3.37 2.33 2.46
CA LEU A 155 4.40 2.24 1.42
C LEU A 155 4.39 3.47 0.50
N LYS A 156 5.56 4.06 0.27
CA LYS A 156 5.79 5.14 -0.70
C LYS A 156 7.19 5.01 -1.29
N LYS A 157 7.31 4.85 -2.61
CA LYS A 157 8.60 4.76 -3.33
C LYS A 157 9.58 3.75 -2.69
N ALA A 158 9.12 2.50 -2.50
CA ALA A 158 9.86 1.41 -1.85
C ALA A 158 10.23 1.59 -0.36
N VAL A 159 9.76 2.68 0.29
CA VAL A 159 9.96 2.91 1.73
C VAL A 159 8.61 2.95 2.43
N TRP A 160 8.48 2.20 3.51
CA TRP A 160 7.34 2.25 4.42
C TRP A 160 7.50 3.42 5.39
N GLN A 161 6.55 4.34 5.42
CA GLN A 161 6.66 5.60 6.17
C GLN A 161 5.29 6.15 6.60
N LYS A 162 5.25 7.33 7.21
CA LYS A 162 3.99 8.00 7.67
C LYS A 162 3.24 7.29 8.81
N GLY A 163 3.89 6.41 9.54
CA GLY A 163 3.42 5.92 10.84
C GLY A 163 4.53 6.08 11.88
N THR A 164 4.50 5.26 12.93
CA THR A 164 5.40 5.39 14.07
C THR A 164 6.16 4.11 14.36
N ILE A 165 7.32 4.27 14.98
CA ILE A 165 8.07 3.20 15.62
C ILE A 165 8.02 3.45 17.12
N PHE A 166 7.72 2.41 17.87
CA PHE A 166 7.72 2.45 19.33
C PHE A 166 8.96 1.75 19.86
N ASP A 167 9.62 2.39 20.81
CA ASP A 167 10.79 1.85 21.48
C ASP A 167 10.45 1.55 22.96
N PRO A 168 10.31 0.27 23.34
CA PRO A 168 10.03 -0.13 24.71
C PRO A 168 11.13 0.25 25.71
N GLU A 169 12.39 0.43 25.29
CA GLU A 169 13.48 0.80 26.21
C GLU A 169 13.38 2.26 26.64
N SER A 170 13.00 3.14 25.71
CA SER A 170 12.81 4.56 26.01
C SER A 170 11.36 4.95 26.33
N GLY A 171 10.40 4.06 26.09
CA GLY A 171 8.97 4.31 26.27
C GLY A 171 8.38 5.31 25.28
N LYS A 172 9.08 5.58 24.16
CA LYS A 172 8.78 6.70 23.25
C LYS A 172 8.36 6.24 21.86
N PHE A 173 7.54 7.08 21.23
CA PHE A 173 7.13 6.94 19.84
C PHE A 173 7.92 7.90 18.94
N TYR A 174 8.40 7.38 17.82
CA TYR A 174 9.16 8.11 16.82
C TYR A 174 8.46 8.04 15.47
N ARG A 175 8.64 9.03 14.60
CA ARG A 175 8.22 8.88 13.20
C ARG A 175 9.09 7.79 12.56
N GLY A 176 8.45 6.82 11.90
CA GLY A 176 9.14 5.64 11.37
C GLY A 176 9.35 5.67 9.85
N SER A 177 10.48 5.11 9.43
CA SER A 177 10.75 4.70 8.05
C SER A 177 11.34 3.29 8.04
N VAL A 178 10.83 2.41 7.18
CA VAL A 178 11.29 1.02 7.04
C VAL A 178 11.49 0.66 5.58
N TRP A 179 12.61 0.03 5.24
CA TRP A 179 12.88 -0.45 3.88
C TRP A 179 13.73 -1.71 3.92
N LEU A 180 13.60 -2.54 2.88
CA LEU A 180 14.32 -3.80 2.74
C LEU A 180 15.41 -3.63 1.68
N GLU A 181 16.65 -3.97 2.00
CA GLU A 181 17.75 -4.10 1.02
C GLU A 181 18.36 -5.50 1.16
N GLY A 182 18.25 -6.31 0.10
CA GLY A 182 18.64 -7.71 0.14
C GLY A 182 17.88 -8.46 1.24
N GLU A 183 18.63 -9.05 2.18
CA GLU A 183 18.07 -9.78 3.34
C GLU A 183 18.10 -8.96 4.65
N THR A 184 18.39 -7.66 4.59
CA THR A 184 18.46 -6.78 5.76
C THR A 184 17.31 -5.77 5.76
N LEU A 185 16.54 -5.76 6.86
CA LEU A 185 15.49 -4.77 7.07
C LEU A 185 16.07 -3.58 7.83
N PHE A 186 15.99 -2.41 7.23
CA PHE A 186 16.40 -1.16 7.87
C PHE A 186 15.19 -0.51 8.53
N VAL A 187 15.34 -0.18 9.80
CA VAL A 187 14.31 0.45 10.62
C VAL A 187 14.85 1.76 11.17
N ARG A 188 14.23 2.88 10.82
CA ARG A 188 14.70 4.24 11.15
C ARG A 188 13.65 5.02 11.92
N GLY A 189 14.05 5.49 13.12
CA GLY A 189 13.28 6.43 13.93
C GLY A 189 13.77 7.88 13.74
N HIS A 190 12.85 8.83 13.71
CA HIS A 190 13.14 10.25 13.55
C HIS A 190 12.66 11.09 14.75
N VAL A 191 13.49 12.02 15.20
CA VAL A 191 13.17 13.09 16.16
C VAL A 191 13.54 14.43 15.53
N GLY A 192 12.54 15.14 14.99
CA GLY A 192 12.80 16.37 14.22
C GLY A 192 13.67 16.09 13.00
N PHE A 193 14.87 16.68 12.95
CA PHE A 193 15.86 16.48 11.89
C PHE A 193 16.86 15.35 12.18
N LEU A 194 16.93 14.88 13.43
CA LEU A 194 17.81 13.79 13.84
C LEU A 194 17.13 12.44 13.59
N TYR A 195 17.94 11.42 13.30
CA TYR A 195 17.46 10.06 13.08
C TYR A 195 18.48 9.02 13.53
N GLN A 196 17.97 7.86 13.91
CA GLN A 196 18.76 6.65 14.17
C GLN A 196 18.23 5.53 13.29
N THR A 197 19.13 4.75 12.68
CA THR A 197 18.79 3.58 11.87
C THR A 197 19.34 2.33 12.53
N ARG A 198 18.54 1.28 12.64
CA ARG A 198 18.95 -0.06 13.06
C ARG A 198 18.77 -1.02 11.89
N SER A 199 19.68 -1.98 11.76
CA SER A 199 19.61 -3.06 10.79
C SER A 199 19.14 -4.33 11.48
N TRP A 200 18.11 -4.96 10.94
CA TRP A 200 17.58 -6.23 11.43
C TRP A 200 17.91 -7.34 10.45
N GLN A 201 18.26 -8.51 10.98
CA GLN A 201 18.61 -9.68 10.19
C GLN A 201 17.42 -10.62 10.10
N ARG A 202 17.16 -11.20 8.93
CA ARG A 202 16.07 -12.16 8.78
C ARG A 202 16.37 -13.42 9.59
N VAL A 203 15.36 -13.98 10.26
CA VAL A 203 15.53 -15.27 10.96
C VAL A 203 15.84 -16.36 9.93
N PRO A 204 16.93 -17.14 10.10
CA PRO A 204 17.29 -18.23 9.20
C PRO A 204 16.17 -19.29 9.09
N GLY A 205 15.90 -19.77 7.88
CA GLY A 205 14.94 -20.87 7.64
C GLY A 205 13.50 -20.45 7.33
N GLN A 206 13.17 -19.16 7.39
CA GLN A 206 11.83 -18.64 7.03
C GLN A 206 11.70 -18.24 5.54
N SER A 207 12.82 -17.94 4.85
CA SER A 207 12.82 -17.53 3.43
C SER A 207 12.60 -18.67 2.43
N ALA A 208 12.79 -19.92 2.84
CA ALA A 208 12.70 -21.10 1.96
C ALA A 208 11.33 -21.79 1.97
N SER A 209 10.55 -21.68 3.05
CA SER A 209 9.30 -22.43 3.21
C SER A 209 8.07 -21.73 2.63
N GLU A 210 8.02 -20.40 2.60
CA GLU A 210 6.85 -19.67 2.09
C GLU A 210 6.72 -19.73 0.56
N HIS A 211 7.85 -19.80 -0.16
CA HIS A 211 7.88 -19.87 -1.62
C HIS A 211 7.60 -21.27 -2.19
N ALA A 212 7.62 -22.32 -1.35
CA ALA A 212 7.30 -23.68 -1.76
C ALA A 212 5.79 -24.00 -1.70
N VAL A 213 4.98 -23.19 -1.01
CA VAL A 213 3.55 -23.47 -0.78
C VAL A 213 2.66 -23.10 -1.99
N SER A 214 3.17 -22.34 -2.96
CA SER A 214 2.42 -22.03 -4.20
C SER A 214 2.58 -23.07 -5.32
N GLY A 215 3.32 -24.17 -5.09
CA GLY A 215 3.61 -25.19 -6.12
C GLY A 215 3.02 -26.58 -5.91
N ALA A 216 2.45 -26.88 -4.74
CA ALA A 216 1.97 -28.23 -4.43
C ALA A 216 0.50 -28.46 -4.89
N GLN A 217 0.31 -28.52 -6.21
CA GLN A 217 -0.92 -28.97 -6.83
C GLN A 217 -1.06 -30.51 -6.67
N ARG A 218 -2.11 -30.96 -5.98
CA ARG A 218 -2.76 -32.30 -5.98
C ARG A 218 -1.87 -33.53 -6.26
N MET A 219 -1.64 -34.33 -5.22
CA MET A 219 -1.56 -35.80 -5.38
C MET A 219 -2.96 -36.39 -5.17
N PRO A 220 -3.53 -37.16 -6.10
CA PRO A 220 -4.73 -37.94 -5.80
C PRO A 220 -4.36 -39.17 -4.96
N GLU A 221 -5.03 -39.32 -3.83
CA GLU A 221 -4.98 -40.50 -2.98
C GLU A 221 -5.70 -41.66 -3.68
N ASN A 222 -4.92 -42.60 -4.22
CA ASN A 222 -5.45 -43.86 -4.75
C ASN A 222 -5.62 -44.85 -3.59
N ASN A 223 -6.86 -45.00 -3.12
CA ASN A 223 -7.28 -46.04 -2.19
C ASN A 223 -7.84 -47.25 -2.97
N PRO A 224 -7.16 -48.41 -3.02
CA PRO A 224 -7.80 -49.63 -3.48
C PRO A 224 -8.52 -50.32 -2.31
N ALA A 225 -9.83 -50.17 -2.27
CA ALA A 225 -10.70 -51.16 -1.65
C ALA A 225 -10.82 -52.38 -2.59
N ALA A 226 -10.32 -53.53 -2.16
CA ALA A 226 -10.74 -54.87 -2.62
C ALA A 226 -10.22 -55.89 -1.58
N SER A 227 -11.08 -56.48 -0.75
CA SER A 227 -11.97 -57.62 -1.04
C SER A 227 -11.24 -58.98 -1.01
N SER A 228 -11.75 -59.88 -0.15
CA SER A 228 -11.80 -61.35 -0.25
C SER A 228 -10.47 -62.10 -0.43
N ALA A 229 -10.06 -63.12 0.32
CA ALA A 229 -10.67 -64.28 0.97
C ALA A 229 -9.49 -65.29 1.21
N PRO A 230 -9.66 -66.55 1.64
CA PRO A 230 -10.80 -67.24 2.25
C PRO A 230 -10.67 -67.53 3.75
#